data_AF-A0A957VQA2-F1
#
_entry.id   AF-A0A957VQA2-F1
#
_cell.length_a   1.000
_cell.length_b   1.000
_cell.length_c   1.000
_cell.angle_alpha   90.00
_cell.angle_beta   90.00
_cell.angle_gamma   90.00
#
_symmetry.space_group_name_H-M   'P 1'
#
loop_
_entity.id
_entity.type
_entity.pdbx_description
1 polymer ?
#
loop_
_entity_poly.entity_id
_entity_poly.type
_entity_poly.pdbx_seq_one_letter_code
_entity_poly.pdbx_strand_id
1 'polypeptide(L)'
;ITSEQAELDEVSVGATTPSRVSVVTSTAFLNPDLPPEHAAAFAQAQEFVVRDPVHVNWPEITQRVYNPAMDLLWSGAEDAATVGAKIKEEADPLFAQS
;
A
#
# COMPACT_ATOMS: atom_id res chain seq x y z
N ILE A 1 14.56 2.98 -7.70
CA ILE A 1 14.56 3.87 -8.88
C ILE A 1 15.38 5.12 -8.58
N THR A 2 16.47 5.37 -9.30
CA THR A 2 17.45 6.42 -8.98
C THR A 2 17.35 7.67 -9.86
N SER A 3 16.59 7.64 -10.96
CA SER A 3 16.43 8.76 -11.90
C SER A 3 15.04 8.79 -12.54
N GLU A 4 14.69 9.91 -13.19
CA GLU A 4 13.47 10.04 -13.99
C GLU A 4 13.47 9.08 -15.19
N GLN A 5 14.60 8.96 -15.88
CA GLN A 5 14.75 8.03 -17.00
C GLN A 5 14.50 6.58 -16.57
N ALA A 6 14.97 6.18 -15.40
CA ALA A 6 14.73 4.83 -14.90
C ALA A 6 13.23 4.56 -14.64
N GLU A 7 12.45 5.56 -14.20
CA GLU A 7 10.98 5.39 -14.09
C GLU A 7 10.32 5.33 -15.47
N LEU A 8 10.77 6.14 -16.43
CA LEU A 8 10.25 6.09 -17.81
C LEU A 8 10.50 4.73 -18.46
N ASP A 9 11.67 4.13 -18.20
CA ASP A 9 12.00 2.78 -18.68
C ASP A 9 11.07 1.73 -18.04
N GLU A 10 10.77 1.84 -16.74
CA GLU A 10 9.80 0.97 -16.05
C GLU A 10 8.36 1.13 -16.56
N VAL A 11 7.95 2.36 -16.90
CA VAL A 11 6.66 2.64 -17.53
C VAL A 11 6.56 1.96 -18.89
N SER A 12 7.64 2.00 -19.68
CA SER A 12 7.65 1.42 -21.04
C SER A 12 7.40 -0.10 -21.06
N VAL A 13 7.75 -0.78 -19.96
CA VAL A 13 7.52 -2.23 -19.79
C VAL A 13 6.26 -2.54 -18.97
N GLY A 14 5.51 -1.52 -18.54
CA GLY A 14 4.28 -1.66 -17.76
C GLY A 14 4.50 -2.26 -16.36
N ALA A 15 5.67 -2.06 -15.76
CA ALA A 15 6.05 -2.77 -14.53
C ALA A 15 5.38 -2.23 -13.27
N THR A 16 5.20 -0.91 -13.15
CA THR A 16 4.74 -0.29 -11.90
C THR A 16 4.16 1.12 -12.11
N THR A 17 3.49 1.65 -11.09
CA THR A 17 3.11 3.07 -11.01
C THR A 17 4.34 3.91 -10.63
N PRO A 18 4.69 4.96 -11.40
CA PRO A 18 5.85 5.81 -11.13
C PRO A 18 5.74 6.57 -9.81
N SER A 19 6.88 6.80 -9.15
CA SER A 19 6.92 7.54 -7.88
C SER A 19 7.11 9.04 -8.05
N ARG A 20 7.69 9.48 -9.19
CA ARG A 20 7.90 10.89 -9.49
C ARG A 20 6.64 11.52 -10.05
N VAL A 21 6.29 12.68 -9.50
CA VAL A 21 5.20 13.53 -10.00
C VAL A 21 5.36 13.83 -11.49
N SER A 22 6.58 14.12 -11.96
CA SER A 22 6.85 14.42 -13.37
C SER A 22 6.57 13.24 -14.31
N VAL A 23 6.69 12.01 -13.81
CA VAL A 23 6.52 10.78 -14.62
C VAL A 23 5.09 10.29 -14.55
N VAL A 24 4.48 10.23 -13.36
CA VAL A 24 3.10 9.75 -13.16
C VAL A 24 2.06 10.68 -13.81
N THR A 25 2.41 11.95 -14.05
CA THR A 25 1.56 12.91 -14.78
C THR A 25 1.93 13.07 -16.26
N SER A 26 2.95 12.34 -16.73
CA SER A 26 3.42 12.43 -18.11
C SER A 26 2.54 11.64 -19.08
N THR A 27 2.60 12.00 -20.37
CA THR A 27 1.97 11.21 -21.44
C THR A 27 2.58 9.83 -21.58
N ALA A 28 3.81 9.59 -21.13
CA ALA A 28 4.41 8.26 -21.16
C ALA A 28 3.63 7.26 -20.29
N PHE A 29 3.14 7.71 -19.13
CA PHE A 29 2.33 6.87 -18.23
C PHE A 29 0.83 6.98 -18.52
N LEU A 30 0.34 8.17 -18.88
CA LEU A 30 -1.09 8.44 -19.06
C LEU A 30 -1.61 8.18 -20.49
N ASN A 31 -0.85 7.48 -21.33
CA ASN A 31 -1.25 7.22 -22.71
C ASN A 31 -2.44 6.23 -22.77
N PRO A 32 -3.64 6.65 -23.21
CA PRO A 32 -4.79 5.74 -23.28
C PRO A 32 -4.67 4.68 -24.38
N ASP A 33 -3.76 4.88 -25.35
CA ASP A 33 -3.50 3.90 -26.41
C ASP A 33 -2.62 2.73 -25.94
N LEU A 34 -2.07 2.81 -24.72
CA LEU A 34 -1.28 1.76 -24.09
C LEU A 34 -2.01 1.21 -22.86
N PRO A 35 -1.92 -0.11 -22.59
CA PRO A 35 -2.47 -0.66 -21.37
C PRO A 35 -1.68 -0.17 -20.13
N PRO A 36 -2.36 0.18 -19.02
CA PRO A 36 -3.80 0.24 -18.86
C PRO A 36 -4.41 1.54 -19.43
N GLU A 37 -5.52 1.43 -20.17
CA GLU A 37 -6.26 2.57 -20.77
C GLU A 37 -6.61 3.66 -19.74
N HIS A 38 -6.85 3.26 -18.49
CA HIS A 38 -7.25 4.16 -17.39
C HIS A 38 -6.11 4.40 -16.40
N ALA A 39 -4.86 4.50 -16.87
CA ALA A 39 -3.68 4.77 -16.03
C ALA A 39 -3.82 6.01 -15.14
N ALA A 40 -4.63 6.99 -15.55
CA ALA A 40 -4.92 8.20 -14.77
C ALA A 40 -5.51 7.91 -13.38
N ALA A 41 -6.25 6.81 -13.22
CA ALA A 41 -6.81 6.43 -11.93
C ALA A 41 -5.71 6.16 -10.87
N PHE A 42 -4.55 5.61 -11.27
CA PHE A 42 -3.45 5.36 -10.35
C PHE A 42 -2.80 6.65 -9.83
N ALA A 43 -2.73 7.69 -10.67
CA ALA A 43 -2.23 8.99 -10.28
C ALA A 43 -3.19 9.68 -9.29
N GLN A 44 -4.50 9.61 -9.58
CA GLN A 44 -5.55 10.23 -8.76
C GLN A 44 -5.75 9.50 -7.42
N ALA A 45 -5.62 8.16 -7.42
CA ALA A 45 -5.81 7.34 -6.23
C ALA A 45 -4.83 7.70 -5.10
N GLN A 46 -3.68 8.32 -5.41
CA GLN A 46 -2.66 8.68 -4.42
C GLN A 46 -3.20 9.60 -3.31
N GLU A 47 -4.21 10.43 -3.60
CA GLU A 47 -4.84 11.30 -2.60
C GLU A 47 -5.63 10.53 -1.54
N PHE A 48 -6.00 9.28 -1.84
CA PHE A 48 -6.81 8.43 -0.96
C PHE A 48 -5.98 7.36 -0.24
N VAL A 49 -4.68 7.23 -0.55
CA VAL A 49 -3.81 6.24 0.07
C VAL A 49 -3.47 6.68 1.49
N VAL A 50 -3.93 5.90 2.48
CA VAL A 50 -3.43 5.97 3.85
C VAL A 50 -2.13 5.17 3.91
N ARG A 51 -1.03 5.82 4.27
CA ARG A 51 0.26 5.15 4.40
C ARG A 51 0.25 4.22 5.61
N ASP A 52 0.84 3.06 5.43
CA ASP A 52 1.16 2.15 6.52
C ASP A 52 1.99 2.86 7.61
N PRO A 53 1.84 2.45 8.88
CA PRO A 53 2.68 2.91 9.97
C PRO A 53 4.17 2.76 9.69
N VAL A 54 4.91 3.87 9.83
CA VAL A 54 6.37 3.87 9.73
C VAL A 54 6.95 3.52 11.10
N HIS A 55 7.03 2.22 11.40
CA HIS A 55 7.58 1.70 12.66
C HIS A 55 8.48 0.49 12.40
N VAL A 56 9.55 0.32 13.18
CA VAL A 56 10.53 -0.77 12.97
C VAL A 56 9.87 -2.14 13.13
N ASN A 57 8.92 -2.23 14.07
CA ASN A 57 8.14 -3.44 14.34
C ASN A 57 6.88 -3.56 13.46
N TRP A 58 6.62 -2.64 12.51
CA TRP A 58 5.42 -2.73 11.66
C TRP A 58 5.31 -4.05 10.88
N PRO A 59 6.39 -4.58 10.27
CA PRO A 59 6.32 -5.89 9.61
C PRO A 59 5.92 -7.01 10.57
N GLU A 60 6.44 -6.98 11.81
CA GLU A 60 6.11 -7.97 12.83
C GLU A 60 4.65 -7.85 13.28
N ILE A 61 4.19 -6.64 13.59
CA ILE A 61 2.81 -6.35 13.98
C ILE A 61 1.84 -6.82 12.89
N THR A 62 2.16 -6.54 11.62
CA THR A 62 1.30 -6.93 10.49
C THR A 62 1.20 -8.44 10.38
N GLN A 63 2.34 -9.15 10.42
CA GLN A 63 2.38 -10.59 10.20
C GLN A 63 1.86 -11.40 11.39
N ARG A 64 2.14 -10.97 12.63
CA ARG A 64 1.86 -11.75 13.84
C ARG A 64 0.56 -11.38 14.53
N VAL A 65 0.09 -10.14 14.36
CA VAL A 65 -1.09 -9.62 15.07
C VAL A 65 -2.21 -9.32 14.09
N TYR A 66 -1.98 -8.41 13.14
CA TYR A 66 -3.04 -7.91 12.26
C TYR A 66 -3.60 -9.00 11.33
N ASN A 67 -2.77 -9.66 10.53
CA ASN A 67 -3.25 -10.65 9.56
C ASN A 67 -4.02 -11.80 10.24
N PRO A 68 -3.49 -12.45 11.31
CA PRO A 68 -4.22 -13.53 11.98
C PRO A 68 -5.53 -13.07 12.63
N ALA A 69 -5.57 -11.85 13.19
CA ALA A 69 -6.80 -11.31 13.77
C ALA A 69 -7.85 -11.00 12.69
N MET A 70 -7.42 -10.48 11.54
CA MET A 70 -8.31 -10.24 10.40
C MET A 70 -8.86 -11.54 9.80
N ASP A 71 -8.10 -12.64 9.81
CA ASP A 71 -8.61 -13.95 9.39
C ASP A 71 -9.82 -14.41 10.24
N LEU A 72 -9.83 -14.07 11.54
CA LEU A 72 -10.98 -14.34 12.43
C LEU A 72 -12.21 -13.51 12.01
N LEU A 73 -12.00 -12.25 11.62
CA LEU A 73 -13.08 -11.41 11.10
C LEU A 73 -13.62 -11.96 9.78
N TRP A 74 -12.75 -12.29 8.84
CA TRP A 74 -13.13 -12.71 7.49
C TRP A 74 -13.76 -14.10 7.45
N SER A 75 -13.37 -14.98 8.36
CA SER A 75 -14.03 -16.28 8.54
C SER A 75 -15.38 -16.19 9.26
N GLY A 76 -15.70 -15.04 9.85
CA GLY A 76 -16.88 -14.85 10.71
C GLY A 76 -16.77 -15.56 12.06
N ALA A 77 -15.57 -15.95 12.47
CA ALA A 77 -15.32 -16.58 13.77
C ALA A 77 -15.42 -15.57 14.92
N GLU A 78 -15.07 -14.31 14.68
CA GLU A 78 -15.16 -13.21 15.64
C GLU A 78 -15.77 -11.97 14.98
N ASP A 79 -16.41 -11.11 15.79
CA ASP A 79 -16.93 -9.83 15.31
C ASP A 79 -15.85 -8.74 15.25
N ALA A 80 -16.17 -7.64 14.56
CA ALA A 80 -15.24 -6.54 14.35
C ALA A 80 -14.79 -5.85 15.65
N ALA A 81 -15.64 -5.84 16.69
CA ALA A 81 -15.30 -5.21 17.96
C ALA A 81 -14.27 -6.06 18.72
N THR A 82 -14.46 -7.37 18.77
CA THR A 82 -13.52 -8.32 19.37
C THR A 82 -12.19 -8.32 18.64
N VAL A 83 -12.20 -8.37 17.30
CA VAL A 83 -10.98 -8.33 16.48
C VAL A 83 -10.22 -7.01 16.68
N GLY A 84 -10.93 -5.88 16.70
CA GLY A 84 -10.32 -4.57 16.94
C GLY A 84 -9.65 -4.47 18.32
N ALA A 85 -10.32 -4.98 19.36
CA ALA A 85 -9.75 -5.02 20.71
C ALA A 85 -8.49 -5.90 20.79
N LYS A 86 -8.53 -7.09 20.17
CA LYS A 86 -7.40 -8.02 20.09
C LYS A 86 -6.18 -7.40 19.41
N ILE A 87 -6.38 -6.77 18.25
CA ILE A 87 -5.29 -6.11 17.52
C ILE A 87 -4.65 -5.04 18.40
N LYS A 88 -5.46 -4.22 19.09
CA LYS A 88 -4.96 -3.17 19.97
C LYS A 88 -4.13 -3.73 21.12
N GLU A 89 -4.67 -4.70 21.86
CA GLU A 89 -4.02 -5.28 23.03
C GLU A 89 -2.67 -5.91 22.68
N GLU A 90 -2.58 -6.60 21.55
CA GLU A 90 -1.38 -7.31 21.13
C GLU A 90 -0.36 -6.43 20.39
N ALA A 91 -0.80 -5.39 19.66
CA ALA A 91 0.09 -4.51 18.92
C ALA A 91 0.67 -3.37 19.78
N ASP A 92 -0.08 -2.84 20.75
CA ASP A 92 0.35 -1.71 21.60
C ASP A 92 1.74 -1.94 22.25
N PRO A 93 2.05 -3.13 22.83
CA PRO A 93 3.37 -3.39 23.40
C PRO A 93 4.51 -3.40 22.38
N LEU A 94 4.23 -3.74 21.11
CA LEU A 94 5.22 -3.76 20.04
C LEU A 94 5.49 -2.36 19.48
N PHE A 95 4.47 -1.49 19.49
CA PHE A 95 4.64 -0.07 19.19
C PHE A 95 5.39 0.69 20.29
N ALA A 96 5.36 0.22 21.54
CA ALA A 96 6.07 0.83 22.65
C ALA A 96 7.58 0.52 22.68
N GLN A 97 8.06 -0.41 21.84
CA GLN A 97 9.46 -0.81 21.75
C GLN A 97 10.14 -0.07 20.60
N SER A 98 11.32 0.50 20.83
CA SER A 98 12.11 1.25 19.84
C SER A 98 13.56 0.77 19.81
#